data_AF-A0A9E2J2S5-F1
#
_entry.id   AF-A0A9E2J2S5-F1
#
_cell.length_a   1.000
_cell.length_b   1.000
_cell.length_c   1.000
_cell.angle_alpha   90.00
_cell.angle_beta   90.00
_cell.angle_gamma   90.00
#
_symmetry.space_group_name_H-M   'P 1'
#
loop_
_entity.id
_entity.type
_entity.pdbx_description
1 polymer ?
#
loop_
_entity_poly.entity_id
_entity_poly.type
_entity_poly.pdbx_seq_one_letter_code
_entity_poly.pdbx_strand_id
1 'polypeptide(L)'
;MFNNYVNIYDIYRLTEKIRQGDLFKILSRFIPQKDSLKIAKAWQHNDNPPKNWWDIPQVQKRWNLLVTGQESISIHNYTAKKYLTRIVFSHAPGFRFYTLLK
;
A
#
# COMPACT_ATOMS: atom_id res chain seq x y z
N MET A 1 7.61 11.27 -41.26
CA MET A 1 6.91 10.09 -40.71
C MET A 1 6.49 10.44 -39.29
N PHE A 2 5.34 11.10 -39.12
CA PHE A 2 4.89 11.52 -37.79
C PHE A 2 4.20 10.32 -37.12
N ASN A 3 4.88 9.68 -36.18
CA ASN A 3 4.72 9.88 -34.74
C ASN A 3 3.31 9.53 -34.21
N ASN A 4 2.91 8.27 -34.36
CA ASN A 4 1.75 7.76 -33.63
C ASN A 4 2.15 7.38 -32.20
N TYR A 5 2.51 8.39 -31.39
CA TYR A 5 2.84 8.23 -29.97
C TYR A 5 1.59 8.16 -29.07
N VAL A 6 0.41 8.40 -29.63
CA VAL A 6 -0.84 8.49 -28.87
C VAL A 6 -1.81 7.43 -29.38
N ASN A 7 -1.95 6.36 -28.61
CA ASN A 7 -2.89 5.29 -28.91
C ASN A 7 -4.32 5.72 -28.54
N ILE A 8 -5.32 5.41 -29.38
CA ILE A 8 -6.73 5.69 -29.08
C ILE A 8 -7.20 5.01 -27.79
N TYR A 9 -6.60 3.86 -27.44
CA TYR A 9 -6.83 3.20 -26.15
C TYR A 9 -6.31 4.00 -24.96
N ASP A 10 -5.22 4.78 -25.13
CA ASP A 10 -4.71 5.66 -24.08
C ASP A 10 -5.65 6.83 -23.84
N ILE A 11 -6.23 7.37 -24.92
CA ILE A 11 -7.25 8.43 -24.84
C ILE A 11 -8.50 7.88 -24.13
N TYR A 12 -8.99 6.72 -24.52
CA TYR A 12 -10.14 6.09 -23.87
C TYR A 12 -9.90 5.88 -22.37
N ARG A 13 -8.75 5.30 -22.00
CA ARG A 13 -8.36 5.07 -20.60
C ARG A 13 -8.19 6.37 -19.81
N LEU A 14 -7.70 7.42 -20.45
CA LEU A 14 -7.61 8.75 -19.85
C LEU A 14 -9.01 9.31 -19.58
N THR A 15 -9.93 9.21 -20.54
CA THR A 15 -11.32 9.69 -20.39
C THR A 15 -12.09 8.95 -19.30
N GLU A 16 -11.89 7.64 -19.16
CA GLU A 16 -12.46 6.87 -18.05
C GLU A 16 -11.96 7.37 -16.68
N LYS A 17 -10.65 7.59 -16.53
CA LYS A 17 -10.06 8.10 -15.29
C LYS A 17 -10.52 9.53 -14.97
N ILE A 18 -10.71 10.34 -15.99
CA ILE A 18 -11.27 11.68 -15.86
C ILE A 18 -12.70 11.61 -15.32
N ARG A 19 -13.54 10.74 -15.89
CA ARG A 19 -14.93 10.55 -15.46
C ARG A 19 -15.04 9.97 -14.04
N GLN A 20 -14.04 9.20 -13.60
CA GLN A 20 -13.95 8.64 -12.25
C GLN A 20 -13.44 9.66 -11.20
N GLY A 21 -13.16 10.92 -11.57
CA GLY A 21 -12.72 11.96 -10.64
C GLY A 21 -11.23 11.91 -10.27
N ASP A 22 -10.45 11.02 -10.90
CA ASP A 22 -9.03 10.80 -10.61
C ASP A 22 -8.10 11.86 -11.24
N LEU A 23 -8.65 12.92 -11.85
CA LEU A 23 -7.89 14.01 -12.46
C LEU A 23 -6.88 14.64 -11.50
N PHE A 24 -7.30 14.93 -10.26
CA PHE A 24 -6.43 15.50 -9.23
C PHE A 24 -5.27 14.56 -8.84
N LYS A 25 -5.48 13.24 -8.90
CA LYS A 25 -4.46 12.21 -8.64
C LYS A 25 -3.43 12.13 -9.76
N ILE A 26 -3.81 12.46 -10.99
CA ILE A 26 -2.89 12.58 -12.13
C ILE A 26 -2.07 13.87 -12.00
N LEU A 27 -2.73 14.99 -11.73
CA LEU A 27 -2.09 16.29 -11.56
C LEU A 27 -1.12 16.31 -10.37
N SER A 28 -1.43 15.59 -9.28
CA SER A 28 -0.55 15.48 -8.12
C SER A 28 0.78 14.79 -8.43
N ARG A 29 0.92 14.11 -9.59
CA ARG A 29 2.20 13.48 -10.00
C ARG A 29 3.24 14.49 -10.47
N PHE A 30 2.82 15.70 -10.84
CA PHE A 30 3.72 16.80 -11.19
C PHE A 30 4.24 17.56 -9.97
N ILE A 31 3.70 17.29 -8.78
CA ILE A 31 4.15 17.87 -7.53
C ILE A 31 5.15 16.90 -6.89
N PRO A 32 6.42 17.30 -6.67
CA PRO A 32 7.39 16.45 -5.99
C PRO A 32 6.92 16.19 -4.55
N GLN A 33 6.70 14.93 -4.21
CA GLN A 33 6.39 14.48 -2.85
C GLN A 33 7.56 13.70 -2.29
N LYS A 34 7.78 13.81 -0.98
CA LYS A 34 8.74 12.97 -0.26
C LYS A 34 8.34 11.49 -0.42
N ASP A 35 9.28 10.65 -0.83
CA ASP A 35 9.02 9.24 -1.13
C ASP A 35 8.35 8.48 0.02
N SER A 36 8.71 8.80 1.27
CA SER A 36 8.09 8.19 2.46
C SER A 36 6.59 8.46 2.54
N LEU A 37 6.15 9.68 2.18
CA LEU A 37 4.73 10.06 2.20
C LEU A 37 3.98 9.42 1.03
N LYS A 38 4.61 9.30 -0.13
CA LYS A 38 4.04 8.64 -1.31
C LYS A 38 3.76 7.17 -1.04
N ILE A 39 4.72 6.47 -0.41
CA ILE A 39 4.57 5.07 -0.01
C ILE A 39 3.47 4.98 1.05
N ALA A 40 3.53 5.75 2.14
CA ALA A 40 2.50 5.70 3.18
C ALA A 40 1.09 5.93 2.61
N LYS A 41 0.91 6.90 1.71
CA LYS A 41 -0.38 7.19 1.06
C LYS A 41 -0.87 6.05 0.16
N ALA A 42 0.02 5.37 -0.55
CA ALA A 42 -0.34 4.21 -1.37
C ALA A 42 -0.84 3.04 -0.52
N TRP A 43 -0.31 2.88 0.69
CA TRP A 43 -0.70 1.82 1.63
C TRP A 43 -1.92 2.19 2.48
N GLN A 44 -2.30 3.47 2.56
CA GLN A 44 -3.49 3.94 3.27
C GLN A 44 -4.79 3.84 2.47
N HIS A 45 -4.70 3.78 1.14
CA HIS A 45 -5.89 3.87 0.28
C HIS A 45 -6.49 2.48 0.03
N ASN A 46 -7.57 2.17 0.74
CA ASN A 46 -8.53 1.17 0.25
C ASN A 46 -9.57 1.92 -0.60
N ASP A 47 -9.74 1.50 -1.85
CA ASP A 47 -10.76 2.04 -2.74
C ASP A 47 -12.15 1.93 -2.06
N ASN A 48 -13.01 2.94 -2.21
CA ASN A 48 -14.41 2.89 -1.72
C ASN A 48 -15.37 3.16 -2.90
N PRO A 49 -16.19 2.19 -3.35
CA PRO A 49 -16.29 0.83 -2.83
C PRO A 49 -15.02 0.00 -3.09
N PRO A 50 -14.73 -1.01 -2.23
CA PRO A 50 -13.58 -1.89 -2.40
C PRO A 50 -13.67 -2.58 -3.76
N LYS A 51 -12.69 -2.30 -4.63
CA LYS A 51 -12.60 -2.92 -5.95
C LYS A 51 -12.12 -4.36 -5.88
N ASN A 52 -11.37 -4.70 -4.83
CA ASN A 52 -10.80 -6.01 -4.66
C ASN A 52 -11.52 -6.80 -3.56
N TRP A 53 -11.65 -8.10 -3.77
CA TRP A 53 -12.30 -8.99 -2.81
C TRP A 53 -11.50 -9.13 -1.49
N TRP A 54 -10.18 -8.90 -1.51
CA TRP A 54 -9.34 -8.91 -0.30
C TRP A 54 -9.51 -7.66 0.58
N ASP A 55 -10.19 -6.64 0.08
CA ASP A 55 -10.52 -5.43 0.86
C ASP A 55 -11.80 -5.62 1.70
N ILE A 56 -12.51 -6.75 1.53
CA ILE A 56 -13.73 -7.10 2.27
C ILE A 56 -13.37 -7.45 3.73
N PRO A 57 -13.95 -6.79 4.75
CA PRO A 57 -13.60 -7.01 6.17
C PRO A 57 -13.73 -8.46 6.64
N GLN A 58 -14.74 -9.17 6.15
CA GLN A 58 -14.99 -10.58 6.48
C GLN A 58 -13.90 -11.50 5.93
N VAL A 59 -13.39 -11.21 4.72
CA VAL A 59 -12.26 -11.94 4.12
C VAL A 59 -11.01 -11.70 4.94
N GLN A 60 -10.74 -10.44 5.30
CA GLN A 60 -9.58 -10.09 6.13
C GLN A 60 -9.62 -10.78 7.50
N LYS A 61 -10.76 -10.78 8.20
CA LYS A 61 -10.91 -11.49 9.49
C LYS A 61 -10.65 -12.99 9.37
N ARG A 62 -11.21 -13.63 8.34
CA ARG A 62 -10.98 -15.06 8.07
C ARG A 62 -9.50 -15.33 7.83
N TRP A 63 -8.84 -14.49 7.03
CA TRP A 63 -7.42 -14.62 6.74
C TRP A 63 -6.54 -14.41 7.97
N ASN A 64 -6.83 -13.39 8.77
CA ASN A 64 -6.16 -13.14 10.04
C ASN A 64 -6.27 -14.37 10.96
N LEU A 65 -7.46 -14.97 11.07
CA LEU A 65 -7.68 -16.18 11.86
C LEU A 65 -6.88 -17.36 11.33
N LEU A 66 -6.89 -17.62 10.01
CA LEU A 66 -6.20 -18.76 9.40
C LEU A 66 -4.67 -18.68 9.55
N VAL A 67 -4.10 -17.48 9.48
CA VAL A 67 -2.64 -17.29 9.53
C VAL A 67 -2.13 -17.13 10.96
N THR A 68 -2.84 -16.38 11.80
CA THR A 68 -2.36 -15.99 13.13
C THR A 68 -3.01 -16.79 14.28
N GLY A 69 -4.11 -17.50 14.00
CA GLY A 69 -4.97 -18.11 15.01
C GLY A 69 -5.93 -17.11 15.69
N GLN A 70 -5.87 -15.82 15.35
CA GLN A 70 -6.70 -14.76 15.93
C GLN A 70 -7.21 -13.80 14.84
N GLU A 71 -8.52 -13.57 14.79
CA GLU A 71 -9.12 -12.68 13.79
C GLU A 71 -8.75 -11.19 13.96
N SER A 72 -8.38 -10.78 15.18
CA SER A 72 -8.05 -9.40 15.54
C SER A 72 -6.63 -8.99 15.15
N ILE A 73 -5.73 -9.94 14.88
CA ILE A 73 -4.34 -9.65 14.53
C ILE A 73 -4.20 -9.60 13.01
N SER A 74 -3.84 -8.42 12.49
CA SER A 74 -3.48 -8.28 11.07
C SER A 74 -2.31 -9.18 10.69
N ILE A 75 -2.44 -9.89 9.57
CA ILE A 75 -1.37 -10.71 8.98
C ILE A 75 -0.06 -9.92 8.82
N HIS A 76 -0.13 -8.65 8.43
CA HIS A 76 1.06 -7.81 8.25
C HIS A 76 1.83 -7.65 9.56
N ASN A 77 1.12 -7.31 10.64
CA ASN A 77 1.70 -7.15 11.96
C ASN A 77 2.29 -8.46 12.49
N TYR A 78 1.57 -9.56 12.33
CA TYR A 78 2.04 -10.90 12.73
C TYR A 78 3.32 -11.29 11.97
N THR A 79 3.32 -11.14 10.65
CA THR A 79 4.43 -11.54 9.78
C THR A 79 5.68 -10.69 10.06
N ALA A 80 5.51 -9.37 10.19
CA ALA A 80 6.60 -8.48 10.54
C ALA A 80 7.23 -8.85 11.89
N LYS A 81 6.40 -9.09 12.91
CA LYS A 81 6.89 -9.47 14.24
C LYS A 81 7.57 -10.84 14.25
N LYS A 82 7.00 -11.82 13.55
CA LYS A 82 7.49 -13.21 13.57
C LYS A 82 8.79 -13.38 12.79
N TYR A 83 8.93 -12.71 11.65
CA TYR A 83 10.03 -12.97 10.71
C TYR A 83 11.00 -11.80 10.56
N LEU A 84 10.55 -10.55 10.67
CA LEU A 84 11.40 -9.37 10.41
C LEU A 84 12.06 -8.82 11.67
N THR A 85 11.52 -9.06 12.87
CA THR A 85 12.14 -8.61 14.14
C THR A 85 13.54 -9.19 14.35
N ARG A 86 13.81 -10.40 13.84
CA ARG A 86 15.14 -11.04 13.99
C ARG A 86 16.19 -10.50 13.02
N ILE A 87 15.77 -9.89 11.91
CA ILE A 87 16.67 -9.34 10.89
C ILE A 87 17.34 -8.05 11.38
N VAL A 88 16.67 -7.26 12.23
CA VAL A 88 17.24 -6.01 12.76
C VAL A 88 18.40 -6.26 13.74
N PHE A 89 18.41 -7.39 14.46
CA PHE A 89 19.43 -7.69 15.47
C PHE A 89 20.72 -8.32 14.93
N SER A 90 20.76 -8.73 13.66
CA SER A 90 21.89 -9.48 13.10
C SER A 90 22.88 -8.63 12.27
N HIS A 91 22.66 -7.33 12.12
CA HIS A 91 23.47 -6.45 11.27
C HIS A 91 24.00 -5.16 11.92
N ALA A 92 23.89 -4.99 13.24
CA ALA A 92 24.46 -3.84 13.92
C ALA A 92 25.24 -4.26 15.18
N PRO A 93 26.57 -4.48 15.10
CA PRO A 93 27.41 -4.41 16.28
C PRO A 93 27.48 -2.94 16.70
N GLY A 94 26.55 -2.47 17.54
CA GLY A 94 26.70 -1.18 18.21
C GLY A 94 25.45 -0.36 18.53
N PHE A 95 24.27 -0.65 17.96
CA PHE A 95 23.08 0.16 18.25
C PHE A 95 22.14 -0.52 19.25
N ARG A 96 22.37 -0.24 20.54
CA ARG A 96 21.36 -0.43 21.59
C ARG A 96 20.26 0.61 21.42
N PHE A 97 19.18 0.26 20.74
CA PHE A 97 17.92 0.99 20.91
C PHE A 97 17.33 0.55 22.24
N TYR A 98 17.48 1.41 23.25
CA TYR A 98 16.70 1.32 24.49
C TYR A 98 15.22 1.43 24.10
N THR A 99 14.48 0.33 24.22
CA THR A 99 13.02 0.36 24.27
C THR A 99 12.61 1.12 25.52
N LEU A 100 12.39 2.43 25.38
CA LEU A 100 11.60 3.21 26.33
C LEU A 100 10.13 2.87 26.09
N LEU A 101 9.68 1.79 26.73
CA LEU A 101 8.27 1.60 27.08
C LEU A 101 8.18 1.84 28.59
N LYS A 102 7.66 3.01 28.95
CA LYS A 102 7.09 3.30 30.25
C LYS A 102 5.63 3.68 30.03
#